data_AF-A0AAE2XVC0-F1
#
_entry.id   AF-A0AAE2XVC0-F1
#
_cell.length_a   1.000
_cell.length_b   1.000
_cell.length_c   1.000
_cell.angle_alpha   90.00
_cell.angle_beta   90.00
_cell.angle_gamma   90.00
#
_symmetry.space_group_name_H-M   'P 1'
#
loop_
_entity.id
_entity.type
_entity.pdbx_description
1 polymer ?
#
loop_
_entity_poly.entity_id
_entity_poly.type
_entity_poly.pdbx_seq_one_letter_code
_entity_poly.pdbx_strand_id
1 'polypeptide(L)' 'GAVIVAFKDRLTRFGFKYLERYFPPHNVKIKVVNEEPKDAYQELVEDLVALVSGFAGKLYGLRSHKYKEVVEGVKKLIAE' A
#
# COMPACT_ATOMS: atom_id res chain seq x y z
N GLY A 1 -5.98 -21.28 -13.49
CA GLY A 1 -4.77 -20.43 -13.61
C GLY A 1 -4.08 -20.29 -12.27
N ALA A 2 -2.88 -19.71 -12.23
CA ALA A 2 -2.19 -19.40 -10.98
C ALA A 2 -1.48 -18.04 -11.08
N VAL A 3 -1.57 -17.24 -10.02
CA VAL A 3 -0.80 -16.01 -9.85
C VAL A 3 0.30 -16.33 -8.83
N ILE A 4 1.55 -16.23 -9.25
CA ILE A 4 2.71 -16.49 -8.39
C ILE A 4 3.36 -15.15 -8.08
N VAL A 5 3.48 -14.83 -6.80
CA VAL A 5 4.11 -13.59 -6.34
C VAL A 5 5.23 -13.91 -5.37
N ALA A 6 6.30 -13.12 -5.44
CA ALA A 6 7.43 -13.27 -4.53
C ALA A 6 7.00 -13.02 -3.07
N PHE A 7 6.23 -11.96 -2.82
CA PHE A 7 5.71 -11.57 -1.50
C PHE A 7 4.26 -11.10 -1.62
N LYS A 8 3.49 -11.12 -0.53
CA LYS A 8 2.05 -10.76 -0.54
C LYS A 8 1.80 -9.33 -1.02
N ASP A 9 2.66 -8.42 -0.59
CA ASP A 9 2.60 -6.99 -0.84
C ASP A 9 2.94 -6.59 -2.28
N ARG A 10 3.67 -7.45 -3.01
CA ARG A 10 3.89 -7.32 -4.47
C ARG A 10 2.61 -7.51 -5.27
N LEU A 11 1.62 -8.22 -4.73
CA LEU A 11 0.32 -8.34 -5.38
C LEU A 11 -0.55 -7.12 -5.08
N THR A 12 -0.59 -6.70 -3.81
CA THR A 12 -1.31 -5.51 -3.37
C THR A 12 -0.89 -5.11 -1.96
N ARG A 13 -0.87 -3.79 -1.68
CA ARG A 13 -0.67 -3.26 -0.33
C ARG A 13 -1.88 -3.44 0.58
N PHE A 14 -3.09 -3.35 0.01
CA PHE A 14 -4.35 -3.52 0.75
C PHE A 14 -5.28 -4.48 0.02
N GLY A 15 -6.12 -5.19 0.77
CA GLY A 15 -7.12 -6.07 0.15
C GLY A 15 -6.58 -7.40 -0.39
N PHE A 16 -5.41 -7.87 0.07
CA PHE A 16 -4.92 -9.20 -0.30
C PHE A 16 -5.96 -10.31 0.00
N LYS A 17 -6.56 -10.28 1.19
CA LYS A 17 -7.65 -11.21 1.58
C LYS A 17 -8.89 -11.11 0.68
N TYR A 18 -9.15 -9.94 0.09
CA TYR A 18 -10.23 -9.79 -0.88
C TYR A 18 -9.88 -10.53 -2.17
N LEU A 19 -8.68 -10.34 -2.71
CA LEU A 19 -8.21 -11.05 -3.92
C LEU A 19 -8.18 -12.57 -3.71
N GLU A 20 -7.74 -13.03 -2.53
CA GLU A 20 -7.74 -14.44 -2.15
C GLU A 20 -9.15 -15.07 -2.16
N ARG A 21 -10.19 -14.28 -1.86
CA ARG A 21 -11.60 -14.69 -1.95
C ARG A 21 -12.21 -14.51 -3.34
N TYR A 22 -11.69 -13.57 -4.12
CA TYR A 22 -12.23 -13.19 -5.43
C TYR A 22 -11.74 -14.12 -6.56
N PHE A 23 -10.51 -14.61 -6.48
CA PHE A 23 -9.92 -15.47 -7.53
C PHE A 23 -10.40 -16.93 -7.58
N PRO A 24 -10.82 -17.60 -6.48
CA PRO A 24 -11.29 -18.98 -6.54
C PRO A 24 -12.47 -19.25 -7.49
N PRO A 25 -13.52 -18.38 -7.56
CA PRO A 25 -14.58 -18.50 -8.57
C PRO A 25 -14.11 -18.49 -10.03
N HIS A 26 -12.92 -17.95 -10.30
CA HIS A 26 -12.28 -17.92 -11.63
C HIS A 26 -11.28 -19.06 -11.83
N ASN A 27 -11.25 -20.06 -10.94
CA ASN A 27 -10.27 -21.15 -10.93
C ASN A 27 -8.82 -20.64 -10.90
N VAL A 28 -8.57 -19.50 -10.25
CA VAL A 28 -7.24 -18.92 -10.06
C VAL A 28 -6.81 -19.05 -8.59
N LYS A 29 -5.57 -19.52 -8.37
CA LYS A 29 -4.95 -19.58 -7.03
C LYS A 29 -3.79 -18.60 -6.93
N ILE A 30 -3.66 -17.94 -5.79
CA ILE A 30 -2.51 -17.10 -5.46
C ILE A 30 -1.48 -17.96 -4.72
N LYS A 31 -0.23 -17.97 -5.18
CA LYS A 31 0.91 -18.60 -4.51
C LYS A 31 1.92 -17.53 -4.14
N VAL A 32 2.27 -17.45 -2.87
CA VAL A 32 3.30 -16.55 -2.35
C VAL A 32 4.56 -17.37 -2.07
N VAL A 33 5.69 -16.94 -2.60
CA VAL A 33 6.96 -17.70 -2.50
C VAL A 33 7.71 -17.41 -1.19
N ASN A 34 7.69 -16.16 -0.72
CA ASN A 34 8.40 -15.70 0.46
C ASN A 34 7.48 -14.91 1.42
N GLU A 35 7.73 -15.01 2.73
CA GLU A 35 6.86 -14.41 3.74
C GLU A 35 7.25 -12.98 4.17
N GLU A 36 8.53 -12.58 4.10
CA GLU A 36 8.98 -11.24 4.51
C GLU A 36 10.05 -10.64 3.58
N PRO A 37 9.84 -9.44 3.00
CA PRO A 37 10.88 -8.74 2.25
C PRO A 37 11.85 -8.00 3.19
N LYS A 38 13.16 -8.05 2.88
CA LYS A 38 14.23 -7.36 3.63
C LYS A 38 14.17 -5.82 3.55
N ASP A 39 13.42 -5.27 2.60
CA ASP A 39 13.28 -3.83 2.33
C ASP A 39 11.86 -3.31 2.67
N ALA A 40 11.13 -4.05 3.51
CA ALA A 40 9.73 -3.78 3.83
C ALA A 40 9.51 -2.40 4.47
N TYR A 41 10.48 -1.90 5.25
CA TYR A 41 10.30 -0.67 6.00
C TYR A 41 10.13 0.55 5.07
N GLN A 42 11.06 0.74 4.12
CA GLN A 42 10.99 1.89 3.22
C GLN A 42 9.72 1.84 2.35
N GLU A 43 9.36 0.66 1.88
CA GLU A 43 8.13 0.46 1.12
C GLU A 43 6.86 0.80 1.92
N LEU A 44 6.81 0.42 3.20
CA LEU A 44 5.69 0.76 4.11
C LEU A 44 5.60 2.27 4.35
N VAL A 45 6.73 2.96 4.47
CA VAL A 45 6.78 4.41 4.61
C VAL A 45 6.22 5.09 3.36
N GLU A 46 6.64 4.66 2.18
CA GLU A 46 6.15 5.19 0.91
C GLU A 46 4.63 4.99 0.75
N ASP A 47 4.12 3.81 1.11
CA ASP A 47 2.69 3.52 1.08
C ASP A 47 1.89 4.39 2.05
N LEU A 48 2.39 4.60 3.27
CA LEU A 48 1.74 5.44 4.27
C LEU A 48 1.65 6.89 3.80
N VAL A 49 2.74 7.41 3.23
CA VAL A 49 2.76 8.75 2.63
C VAL A 49 1.75 8.86 1.48
N ALA A 50 1.66 7.83 0.63
CA ALA A 50 0.69 7.80 -0.47
C ALA A 50 -0.76 7.78 0.04
N LEU A 51 -1.06 6.98 1.06
CA LEU A 51 -2.38 6.93 1.71
C LEU A 51 -2.77 8.28 2.30
N VAL A 52 -1.92 8.85 3.15
CA VAL A 52 -2.17 10.15 3.80
C VAL A 52 -2.38 11.23 2.74
N SER A 53 -1.55 11.25 1.69
CA SER A 53 -1.70 12.19 0.57
C SER A 53 -3.06 12.02 -0.12
N GLY A 54 -3.50 10.78 -0.36
CA GLY A 54 -4.80 10.49 -0.95
C GLY A 54 -5.98 10.97 -0.09
N PHE A 55 -5.93 10.78 1.22
CA PHE A 55 -6.96 11.26 2.15
C PHE A 55 -6.92 12.79 2.29
N ALA A 56 -5.75 13.39 2.48
CA ALA A 56 -5.58 14.83 2.59
C ALA A 56 -6.02 15.56 1.31
N GLY A 57 -5.75 14.98 0.14
CA GLY A 57 -6.22 15.49 -1.15
C GLY A 57 -7.75 15.52 -1.25
N LYS A 58 -8.43 14.49 -0.73
CA LYS A 58 -9.90 14.44 -0.67
C LYS A 58 -10.50 15.40 0.36
N LEU A 59 -9.87 15.52 1.53
CA LEU A 59 -10.39 16.32 2.65
C LEU A 59 -10.15 17.82 2.46
N TYR A 60 -8.98 18.20 1.93
CA TYR A 60 -8.54 19.59 1.90
C TYR A 60 -8.33 20.11 0.48
N GLY A 61 -8.27 19.24 -0.53
CA GLY A 61 -7.91 19.60 -1.90
C GLY A 61 -6.41 19.68 -2.11
N LEU A 62 -5.93 19.22 -3.28
CA LEU A 62 -4.52 19.05 -3.63
C LEU A 62 -3.66 20.33 -3.58
N ARG A 63 -4.29 21.51 -3.66
CA ARG A 63 -3.60 22.81 -3.63
C ARG A 63 -3.73 23.55 -2.31
N SER A 64 -4.42 22.99 -1.33
CA SER A 64 -4.61 23.65 -0.04
C SER A 64 -3.32 23.70 0.77
N HIS A 65 -3.19 24.73 1.61
CA HIS A 65 -2.09 24.82 2.57
C HIS A 65 -2.09 23.64 3.54
N LYS A 66 -3.29 23.25 4.03
CA LYS A 66 -3.48 22.10 4.93
C LYS A 66 -3.03 20.78 4.32
N TYR A 67 -3.23 20.56 3.03
CA TYR A 67 -2.69 19.38 2.34
C TYR A 67 -1.16 19.30 2.46
N LYS A 68 -0.46 20.41 2.15
CA LYS A 68 1.00 20.46 2.23
C LYS A 68 1.49 20.22 3.65
N GLU A 69 0.88 20.91 4.62
CA GLU A 69 1.22 20.81 6.03
C GLU A 69 1.12 19.37 6.56
N VAL A 70 0.02 18.68 6.27
CA VAL A 70 -0.19 17.28 6.71
C VAL A 70 0.80 16.34 6.04
N VAL A 71 0.98 16.43 4.72
CA VAL A 71 1.85 15.50 3.98
C VAL A 71 3.32 15.71 4.35
N GLU A 72 3.78 16.95 4.49
CA GLU A 72 5.15 17.27 4.92
C GLU A 72 5.38 16.91 6.39
N GLY A 73 4.39 17.14 7.26
CA GLY A 73 4.47 16.75 8.67
C GLY A 73 4.65 15.24 8.83
N VAL A 74 3.85 14.44 8.13
CA VAL A 74 3.98 12.97 8.15
C VAL A 74 5.33 12.51 7.61
N LYS A 75 5.83 13.11 6.52
CA LYS A 75 7.16 12.76 5.99
C LYS A 75 8.29 13.04 6.99
N LYS A 76 8.23 14.16 7.72
CA LYS A 76 9.24 14.51 8.72
C LYS A 76 9.23 13.55 9.90
N LEU A 77 8.04 13.22 10.44
CA LEU A 77 7.88 12.31 11.58
C LEU A 77 8.37 10.89 11.31
N ILE A 78 8.38 10.45 10.05
CA ILE A 78 8.83 9.11 9.67
C ILE A 78 10.34 9.08 9.33
N ALA A 79 10.94 10.24 9.04
CA ALA A 79 12.36 10.37 8.77
C ALA A 79 13.22 10.59 10.03
N GLU A 80 12.58 10.83 11.18
CA GLU A 80 13.18 10.86 12.53
C GLU A 80 13.21 9.46 13.15
#